data_AF-A0AB40BMK3-F1
#
_entry.id   AF-A0AB40BMK3-F1
#
_cell.length_a   1.000
_cell.length_b   1.000
_cell.length_c   1.000
_cell.angle_alpha   90.00
_cell.angle_beta   90.00
_cell.angle_gamma   90.00
#
_symmetry.space_group_name_H-M   'P 1'
#
loop_
_entity.id
_entity.type
_entity.pdbx_description
1 polymer ?
#
loop_
_entity_poly.entity_id
_entity_poly.type
_entity_poly.pdbx_seq_one_letter_code
_entity_poly.pdbx_strand_id
1 'polypeptide(L)'
;MLIRDSFDEKVGVVSIVDMGGLGKTTLAQLVCRDEEVQKHFQLHIWVCVSDDFDVPKLAGKIIRTASGKKCDDTDMEVLQQRLRKELGQKRYLLVLDDVRNEDFRKWDALRNMLLDGGEGSIILVTTRNEKCSRVMGAQKPYILRRLSEESSWDLFEQKAFAIGAPKPPKLVEIGEKIVENCQGLPLAIEVMGSIMHDKSEEGKWQSVLENKIWNLQDAEVYIKPELWLSYVDLPTHLKKCFAFCAIYPKDHDIKEVELI
;
A
#
# COMPACT_ATOMS: atom_id res chain seq x y z
N MET A 1 8.96 16.54 2.85
CA MET A 1 7.61 17.13 3.00
C MET A 1 6.91 16.96 1.65
N LEU A 2 6.09 15.90 1.50
CA LEU A 2 5.60 15.40 0.19
C LEU A 2 4.49 16.26 -0.45
N ILE A 3 3.85 17.16 0.32
CA ILE A 3 2.67 17.93 -0.10
C ILE A 3 2.93 19.45 -0.01
N ARG A 4 4.19 19.91 -0.14
CA ARG A 4 4.53 21.34 0.03
C ARG A 4 4.64 22.16 -1.25
N ASP A 5 4.46 21.56 -2.41
CA ASP A 5 4.60 22.30 -3.67
C ASP A 5 3.35 23.14 -3.95
N SER A 6 3.56 24.41 -4.30
CA SER A 6 2.51 25.29 -4.82
C SER A 6 2.12 24.79 -6.21
N PHE A 7 0.99 24.08 -6.31
CA PHE A 7 0.43 23.73 -7.59
C PHE A 7 -0.22 24.98 -8.20
N ASP A 8 0.16 25.33 -9.45
CA ASP A 8 -0.52 26.37 -10.23
C ASP A 8 -1.97 25.99 -10.59
N GLU A 9 -2.37 24.74 -10.29
CA GLU A 9 -3.73 24.23 -10.46
C GLU A 9 -4.49 24.21 -9.13
N LYS A 10 -5.80 24.50 -9.21
CA LYS A 10 -6.74 24.45 -8.08
C LYS A 10 -6.69 23.11 -7.31
N VAL A 11 -6.43 22.02 -8.04
CA VAL A 11 -6.28 20.65 -7.53
C VAL A 11 -4.94 20.09 -8.01
N GLY A 12 -4.03 19.83 -7.07
CA GLY A 12 -2.72 19.23 -7.36
C GLY A 12 -2.75 17.70 -7.38
N VAL A 13 -1.83 17.09 -8.12
CA VAL A 13 -1.63 15.63 -8.14
C VAL A 13 -0.21 15.29 -7.71
N VAL A 14 -0.10 14.46 -6.68
CA VAL A 14 1.16 13.90 -6.18
C VAL A 14 1.12 12.39 -6.36
N SER A 15 2.23 11.78 -6.76
CA SER A 15 2.31 10.33 -6.90
C SER A 15 3.49 9.73 -6.12
N ILE A 16 3.27 8.55 -5.56
CA ILE A 16 4.28 7.68 -4.98
C ILE A 16 4.37 6.44 -5.86
N VAL A 17 5.58 6.14 -6.36
CA VAL A 17 5.83 5.05 -7.31
C VAL A 17 6.88 4.09 -6.76
N ASP A 18 6.65 2.78 -6.91
CA ASP A 18 7.58 1.72 -6.50
C ASP A 18 7.45 0.48 -7.40
N MET A 19 8.27 -0.56 -7.19
CA MET A 19 8.16 -1.85 -7.92
C MET A 19 7.29 -2.91 -7.21
N GLY A 20 6.62 -2.54 -6.11
CA GLY A 20 5.76 -3.38 -5.28
C GLY A 20 6.43 -3.89 -3.99
N GLY A 21 5.77 -3.66 -2.85
CA GLY A 21 6.22 -4.12 -1.54
C GLY A 21 7.23 -3.20 -0.84
N LEU A 22 7.43 -1.98 -1.34
CA LEU A 22 8.27 -0.96 -0.70
C LEU A 22 7.52 -0.07 0.29
N GLY A 23 6.20 -0.27 0.46
CA GLY A 23 5.41 0.43 1.47
C GLY A 23 4.78 1.75 1.01
N LYS A 24 4.43 1.91 -0.28
CA LYS A 24 3.71 3.12 -0.76
C LYS A 24 2.45 3.42 0.04
N THR A 25 1.62 2.39 0.26
CA THR A 25 0.40 2.47 1.07
C THR A 25 0.73 2.91 2.49
N THR A 26 1.77 2.33 3.11
CA THR A 26 2.26 2.73 4.43
C THR A 26 2.71 4.19 4.46
N LEU A 27 3.48 4.63 3.47
CA LEU A 27 3.93 6.02 3.38
C LEU A 27 2.74 6.99 3.19
N ALA A 28 1.79 6.66 2.33
CA ALA A 28 0.57 7.45 2.15
C ALA A 28 -0.28 7.50 3.44
N GLN A 29 -0.37 6.41 4.19
CA GLN A 29 -1.03 6.39 5.51
C GLN A 29 -0.31 7.28 6.52
N LEU A 30 1.03 7.25 6.58
CA LEU A 30 1.81 8.12 7.45
C LEU A 30 1.60 9.60 7.10
N VAL A 31 1.61 9.94 5.81
CA VAL A 31 1.28 11.29 5.34
C VAL A 31 -0.13 11.70 5.76
N CYS A 32 -1.11 10.81 5.62
CA CYS A 32 -2.48 11.10 6.04
C CYS A 32 -2.61 11.25 7.55
N ARG A 33 -1.78 10.58 8.37
CA ARG A 33 -1.82 10.67 9.84
C ARG A 33 -1.05 11.86 10.40
N ASP A 34 -0.25 12.54 9.60
CA ASP A 34 0.51 13.72 10.01
C ASP A 34 -0.43 14.84 10.48
N GLU A 35 -0.13 15.44 11.64
CA GLU A 35 -1.01 16.43 12.26
C GLU A 35 -1.18 17.69 11.39
N GLU A 36 -0.13 18.12 10.70
CA GLU A 36 -0.19 19.31 9.88
C GLU A 36 -1.00 19.06 8.61
N VAL A 37 -0.90 17.84 8.05
CA VAL A 37 -1.77 17.39 6.96
C VAL A 37 -3.23 17.33 7.42
N GLN A 38 -3.51 16.73 8.59
CA GLN A 38 -4.86 16.65 9.15
C GLN A 38 -5.49 18.02 9.41
N LYS A 39 -4.72 19.00 9.90
CA LYS A 39 -5.21 20.37 10.12
C LYS A 39 -5.39 21.14 8.81
N HIS A 40 -4.62 20.81 7.77
CA HIS A 40 -4.61 21.53 6.51
C HIS A 40 -5.81 21.21 5.61
N PHE A 41 -6.26 19.96 5.60
CA PHE A 41 -7.37 19.49 4.77
C PHE A 41 -8.66 19.36 5.58
N GLN A 42 -9.77 19.79 5.00
CA GLN A 42 -11.10 19.71 5.63
C GLN A 42 -11.80 18.37 5.38
N LEU A 43 -11.32 17.63 4.38
CA LEU A 43 -11.90 16.36 3.97
C LEU A 43 -10.78 15.38 3.57
N HIS A 44 -10.80 14.20 4.17
CA HIS A 44 -9.86 13.12 3.87
C HIS A 44 -10.62 11.95 3.27
N ILE A 45 -10.19 11.50 2.09
CA ILE A 45 -10.86 10.43 1.35
C ILE A 45 -9.81 9.41 0.97
N TRP A 46 -10.00 8.15 1.36
CA TRP A 46 -9.15 7.04 0.95
C TRP A 46 -9.95 6.05 0.09
N VAL A 47 -9.47 5.77 -1.11
CA VAL A 47 -10.08 4.81 -2.03
C VAL A 47 -9.00 3.88 -2.59
N CYS A 48 -9.17 2.59 -2.33
CA CYS A 48 -8.41 1.56 -3.04
C CYS A 48 -9.01 1.35 -4.44
N VAL A 49 -8.16 1.50 -5.45
CA VAL A 49 -8.51 1.36 -6.86
C VAL A 49 -8.36 -0.11 -7.24
N SER A 50 -9.47 -0.73 -7.61
CA SER A 50 -9.48 -2.11 -8.13
C SER A 50 -8.69 -2.20 -9.44
N ASP A 51 -8.38 -3.42 -9.88
CA ASP A 51 -7.62 -3.65 -11.11
C ASP A 51 -8.22 -2.98 -12.36
N ASP A 52 -9.54 -2.79 -12.40
CA ASP A 52 -10.19 -1.94 -13.41
C ASP A 52 -10.45 -0.52 -12.87
N PHE A 53 -9.99 0.47 -13.62
CA PHE A 53 -10.27 1.89 -13.41
C PHE A 53 -11.65 2.23 -13.97
N ASP A 54 -12.68 1.74 -13.29
CA ASP A 54 -14.08 2.00 -13.60
C ASP A 54 -14.50 3.33 -12.95
N VAL A 55 -14.69 4.36 -13.77
CA VAL A 55 -14.94 5.73 -13.32
C VAL A 55 -16.23 5.83 -12.48
N PRO A 56 -17.40 5.32 -12.92
CA PRO A 56 -18.61 5.29 -12.09
C PRO A 56 -18.39 4.63 -10.72
N LYS A 57 -17.76 3.45 -10.68
CA LYS A 57 -17.50 2.75 -9.42
C LYS A 57 -16.56 3.53 -8.51
N LEU A 58 -15.52 4.14 -9.06
CA LEU A 58 -14.58 4.96 -8.30
C LEU A 58 -15.26 6.22 -7.75
N ALA A 59 -16.04 6.93 -8.55
CA ALA A 59 -16.81 8.08 -8.10
C ALA A 59 -17.78 7.69 -6.96
N GLY A 60 -18.47 6.55 -7.09
CA GLY A 60 -19.32 6.01 -6.04
C GLY A 60 -18.56 5.68 -4.74
N LYS A 61 -17.35 5.10 -4.83
CA LYS A 61 -16.47 4.87 -3.67
C LYS A 61 -16.05 6.18 -3.01
N ILE A 62 -15.65 7.19 -3.80
CA ILE A 62 -15.27 8.52 -3.30
C ILE A 62 -16.43 9.17 -2.55
N ILE A 63 -17.64 9.19 -3.13
CA ILE A 63 -18.85 9.73 -2.49
C ILE A 63 -19.15 8.99 -1.19
N ARG A 64 -19.04 7.65 -1.20
CA ARG A 64 -19.29 6.83 -0.01
C ARG A 64 -18.34 7.19 1.13
N THR A 65 -17.06 7.30 0.85
CA THR A 65 -16.05 7.66 1.84
C THR A 65 -16.21 9.11 2.31
N ALA A 66 -16.54 10.06 1.41
CA ALA A 66 -16.72 11.47 1.76
C ALA A 66 -17.98 11.75 2.60
N SER A 67 -19.09 11.06 2.30
CA SER A 67 -20.40 11.32 2.90
C SER A 67 -20.77 10.34 4.03
N GLY A 68 -20.09 9.20 4.11
CA GLY A 68 -20.45 8.07 4.98
C GLY A 68 -21.73 7.33 4.54
N LYS A 69 -22.31 7.67 3.39
CA LYS A 69 -23.57 7.09 2.90
C LYS A 69 -23.34 6.19 1.70
N LYS A 70 -24.16 5.14 1.57
CA LYS A 70 -24.09 4.25 0.40
C LYS A 70 -24.41 5.04 -0.87
N CYS A 71 -23.63 4.80 -1.92
CA CYS A 71 -23.84 5.31 -3.26
C CYS A 71 -23.85 4.10 -4.20
N ASP A 72 -25.00 3.83 -4.81
CA ASP A 72 -25.22 2.75 -5.78
C ASP A 72 -25.56 3.30 -7.18
N ASP A 73 -25.51 4.62 -7.35
CA ASP A 73 -25.78 5.28 -8.62
C ASP A 73 -24.68 4.96 -9.63
N THR A 74 -25.08 4.69 -10.86
CA THR A 74 -24.17 4.43 -12.00
C THR A 74 -24.24 5.52 -13.05
N ASP A 75 -25.22 6.42 -12.95
CA ASP A 75 -25.38 7.54 -13.85
C ASP A 75 -24.31 8.60 -13.57
N MET A 76 -23.57 8.96 -14.62
CA MET A 76 -22.42 9.87 -14.50
C MET A 76 -22.82 11.29 -14.10
N GLU A 77 -23.98 11.78 -14.54
CA GLU A 77 -24.45 13.13 -14.20
C GLU A 77 -24.86 13.20 -12.74
N VAL A 78 -25.59 12.18 -12.25
CA VAL A 78 -25.95 12.04 -10.84
C VAL A 78 -24.70 11.94 -9.96
N LEU A 79 -23.73 11.11 -10.37
CA LEU A 79 -22.46 10.98 -9.65
C LEU A 79 -21.70 12.30 -9.60
N GLN A 80 -21.60 13.02 -10.73
CA GLN A 80 -20.92 14.32 -10.78
C GLN A 80 -21.58 15.35 -9.85
N GLN A 81 -22.91 15.47 -9.90
CA GLN A 81 -23.65 16.39 -9.03
C GLN A 81 -23.46 16.06 -7.54
N ARG A 82 -23.45 14.78 -7.18
CA ARG A 82 -23.18 14.34 -5.81
C ARG A 82 -21.76 14.62 -5.38
N LEU A 83 -20.78 14.29 -6.22
CA LEU A 83 -19.37 14.52 -5.92
C LEU A 83 -19.11 16.01 -5.69
N ARG A 84 -19.65 16.86 -6.57
CA ARG A 84 -19.61 18.33 -6.44
C ARG A 84 -20.21 18.81 -5.12
N LYS A 85 -21.32 18.22 -4.69
CA LYS A 85 -21.96 18.54 -3.41
C LYS A 85 -21.12 18.12 -2.20
N GLU A 86 -20.56 16.90 -2.23
CA GLU A 86 -19.81 16.35 -1.09
C GLU A 86 -18.43 17.02 -0.93
N LEU A 87 -17.72 17.22 -2.05
CA LEU A 87 -16.47 17.98 -2.08
C LEU A 87 -16.72 19.46 -1.74
N GLY A 88 -17.75 20.06 -2.35
CA GLY A 88 -18.02 21.49 -2.21
C GLY A 88 -16.79 22.34 -2.56
N GLN A 89 -16.62 23.49 -1.90
CA GLN A 89 -15.36 24.25 -1.94
C GLN A 89 -14.40 23.85 -0.82
N LYS A 90 -14.51 22.62 -0.29
CA LYS A 90 -13.62 22.17 0.78
C LYS A 90 -12.25 21.81 0.22
N ARG A 91 -11.20 22.12 0.96
CA ARG A 91 -9.87 21.60 0.64
C ARG A 91 -9.81 20.12 1.02
N TYR A 92 -9.69 19.23 0.04
CA TYR A 92 -9.68 17.79 0.27
C TYR A 92 -8.30 17.17 0.00
N LEU A 93 -8.00 16.09 0.72
CA LEU A 93 -6.95 15.14 0.39
C LEU A 93 -7.62 13.83 -0.06
N LEU A 94 -7.48 13.49 -1.33
CA LEU A 94 -7.97 12.24 -1.91
C LEU A 94 -6.81 11.30 -2.17
N VAL A 95 -6.80 10.15 -1.51
CA VAL A 95 -5.85 9.07 -1.78
C VAL A 95 -6.48 8.05 -2.72
N LEU A 96 -5.85 7.85 -3.88
CA LEU A 96 -6.13 6.77 -4.81
C LEU A 96 -5.01 5.73 -4.70
N ASP A 97 -5.28 4.63 -3.99
CA ASP A 97 -4.30 3.59 -3.65
C ASP A 97 -4.30 2.45 -4.70
N ASP A 98 -3.11 1.91 -5.01
CA ASP A 98 -2.84 0.85 -6.01
C ASP A 98 -3.35 1.11 -7.44
N VAL A 99 -3.25 2.36 -7.94
CA VAL A 99 -3.71 2.72 -9.29
C VAL A 99 -2.87 2.05 -10.38
N ARG A 100 -3.57 1.45 -11.36
CA ARG A 100 -2.97 0.79 -12.55
C ARG A 100 -3.45 1.37 -13.88
N ASN A 101 -4.12 2.52 -13.85
CA ASN A 101 -4.70 3.14 -15.05
C ASN A 101 -3.64 3.80 -15.94
N GLU A 102 -3.60 3.37 -17.20
CA GLU A 102 -2.80 4.01 -18.26
C GLU A 102 -3.66 4.78 -19.28
N ASP A 103 -4.99 4.79 -19.12
CA ASP A 103 -5.90 5.48 -20.02
C ASP A 103 -6.16 6.91 -19.53
N PHE A 104 -5.62 7.88 -20.27
CA PHE A 104 -5.82 9.30 -19.99
C PHE A 104 -7.29 9.72 -20.04
N ARG A 105 -8.12 9.13 -20.90
CA ARG A 105 -9.54 9.51 -21.02
C ARG A 105 -10.32 9.12 -19.76
N LYS A 106 -10.03 7.93 -19.22
CA LYS A 106 -10.61 7.48 -17.95
C LYS A 106 -10.18 8.38 -16.79
N TRP A 107 -8.91 8.77 -16.75
CA TRP A 107 -8.42 9.71 -15.75
C TRP A 107 -9.06 11.09 -15.89
N ASP A 108 -9.09 11.66 -17.09
CA ASP A 108 -9.64 12.98 -17.37
C ASP A 108 -11.13 13.06 -16.99
N ALA A 109 -11.90 12.01 -17.31
CA ALA A 109 -13.30 11.91 -16.90
C ALA A 109 -13.47 11.98 -15.37
N LEU A 110 -12.66 11.24 -14.59
CA LEU A 110 -12.70 11.31 -13.13
C LEU A 110 -12.19 12.66 -12.62
N ARG A 111 -11.07 13.15 -13.16
CA ARG A 111 -10.44 14.43 -12.78
C ARG A 111 -11.41 15.58 -12.94
N ASN A 112 -12.17 15.64 -14.04
CA ASN A 112 -13.16 16.68 -14.28
C ASN A 112 -14.26 16.73 -13.22
N MET A 113 -14.60 15.60 -12.59
CA MET A 113 -15.55 15.55 -11.46
C MET A 113 -14.94 16.05 -10.15
N LEU A 114 -13.60 16.08 -10.05
CA LEU A 114 -12.84 16.42 -8.84
C LEU A 114 -12.42 17.90 -8.79
N LEU A 115 -12.40 18.60 -9.94
CA LEU A 115 -12.01 20.01 -10.05
C LEU A 115 -12.91 21.00 -9.27
N ASP A 116 -14.12 20.56 -8.90
CA ASP A 116 -15.05 21.39 -8.14
C ASP A 116 -14.61 21.65 -6.69
N GLY A 117 -13.65 20.89 -6.15
CA GLY A 117 -13.12 21.07 -4.79
C GLY A 117 -12.49 22.43 -4.50
N GLY A 118 -12.20 22.70 -3.22
CA GLY A 118 -11.55 23.94 -2.79
C GLY A 118 -10.10 24.07 -3.27
N GLU A 119 -9.60 25.29 -3.36
CA GLU A 119 -8.21 25.58 -3.73
C GLU A 119 -7.21 24.95 -2.75
N GLY A 120 -6.15 24.37 -3.31
CA GLY A 120 -5.13 23.63 -2.56
C GLY A 120 -5.55 22.19 -2.25
N SER A 121 -6.59 21.66 -2.91
CA SER A 121 -6.93 20.23 -2.79
C SER A 121 -5.86 19.37 -3.47
N ILE A 122 -5.62 18.18 -2.93
CA ILE A 122 -4.55 17.29 -3.39
C ILE A 122 -5.11 15.90 -3.65
N ILE A 123 -4.70 15.31 -4.78
CA ILE A 123 -4.90 13.91 -5.11
C ILE A 123 -3.56 13.20 -4.95
N LEU A 124 -3.45 12.32 -3.96
CA LEU A 124 -2.30 11.46 -3.73
C LEU A 124 -2.53 10.10 -4.40
N VAL A 125 -1.67 9.72 -5.32
CA VAL A 125 -1.76 8.46 -6.06
C VAL A 125 -0.64 7.52 -5.62
N THR A 126 -0.95 6.28 -5.29
CA THR A 126 0.08 5.23 -5.19
C THR A 126 -0.02 4.31 -6.41
N THR A 127 1.11 3.97 -7.01
CA THR A 127 1.13 3.08 -8.19
C THR A 127 2.43 2.31 -8.29
N ARG A 128 2.40 1.16 -8.96
CA ARG A 128 3.62 0.40 -9.29
C ARG A 128 4.22 0.78 -10.65
N ASN A 129 3.57 1.71 -11.35
CA ASN A 129 3.84 1.99 -12.75
C ASN A 129 4.04 3.49 -12.97
N GLU A 130 5.25 3.87 -13.37
CA GLU A 130 5.57 5.27 -13.69
C GLU A 130 4.69 5.83 -14.81
N LYS A 131 4.30 5.02 -15.79
CA LYS A 131 3.40 5.46 -16.86
C LYS A 131 2.05 5.88 -16.31
N CYS A 132 1.50 5.12 -15.35
CA CYS A 132 0.28 5.50 -14.64
C CYS A 132 0.44 6.86 -13.96
N SER A 133 1.56 7.08 -13.24
CA SER A 133 1.84 8.38 -12.63
C SER A 133 1.84 9.54 -13.63
N ARG A 134 2.41 9.35 -14.81
CA ARG A 134 2.46 10.38 -15.86
C ARG A 134 1.07 10.65 -16.44
N VAL A 135 0.29 9.60 -16.70
CA VAL A 135 -1.11 9.70 -17.17
C VAL A 135 -1.97 10.48 -16.18
N MET A 136 -1.75 10.28 -14.88
CA MET A 136 -2.49 10.97 -13.81
C MET A 136 -2.07 12.45 -13.65
N GLY A 137 -1.06 12.92 -14.40
CA GLY A 137 -0.64 14.33 -14.40
C GLY A 137 0.26 14.73 -13.22
N ALA A 138 0.87 13.77 -12.53
CA ALA A 138 1.83 14.10 -11.47
C ALA A 138 3.10 14.71 -12.08
N GLN A 139 3.42 15.96 -11.72
CA GLN A 139 4.57 16.68 -12.29
C GLN A 139 5.91 16.03 -11.95
N LYS A 140 6.06 15.54 -10.71
CA LYS A 140 7.28 14.88 -10.23
C LYS A 140 6.93 13.71 -9.30
N PRO A 141 6.95 12.46 -9.79
CA PRO A 141 6.67 11.31 -8.95
C PRO A 141 7.73 11.16 -7.84
N TYR A 142 7.27 10.82 -6.64
CA TYR A 142 8.14 10.37 -5.56
C TYR A 142 8.45 8.88 -5.76
N ILE A 143 9.66 8.61 -6.26
CA ILE A 143 10.14 7.23 -6.45
C ILE A 143 10.60 6.66 -5.11
N LEU A 144 9.83 5.73 -4.58
CA LEU A 144 10.14 5.04 -3.33
C LEU A 144 11.28 4.06 -3.56
N ARG A 145 12.33 4.17 -2.74
CA ARG A 145 13.53 3.34 -2.84
C ARG A 145 13.50 2.21 -1.81
N ARG A 146 14.34 1.20 -2.03
CA ARG A 146 14.65 0.16 -1.05
C ARG A 146 15.24 0.79 0.22
N LEU A 147 15.05 0.12 1.35
CA LEU A 147 15.68 0.51 2.60
C LEU A 147 17.21 0.36 2.49
N SER A 148 17.95 1.18 3.24
CA SER A 148 19.38 0.95 3.46
C SER A 148 19.60 -0.33 4.26
N GLU A 149 20.83 -0.86 4.25
CA GLU A 149 21.19 -2.02 5.08
C GLU A 149 20.90 -1.78 6.56
N GLU A 150 21.31 -0.61 7.07
CA GLU A 150 21.04 -0.18 8.46
C GLU A 150 19.54 -0.16 8.78
N SER A 151 18.72 0.54 7.98
CA SER A 151 17.27 0.60 8.24
C SER A 151 16.58 -0.75 8.01
N SER A 152 17.13 -1.61 7.16
CA SER A 152 16.63 -2.97 6.94
C SER A 152 16.88 -3.83 8.17
N TRP A 153 18.09 -3.74 8.74
CA TRP A 153 18.43 -4.42 9.98
C TRP A 153 17.57 -3.93 11.14
N ASP A 154 17.41 -2.61 11.30
CA ASP A 154 16.57 -2.03 12.36
C ASP A 154 15.12 -2.55 12.30
N LEU A 155 14.54 -2.61 11.10
CA LEU A 155 13.19 -3.13 10.90
C LEU A 155 13.11 -4.62 11.22
N PHE A 156 14.09 -5.41 10.76
CA PHE A 156 14.15 -6.84 11.06
C PHE A 156 14.26 -7.07 12.57
N GLU A 157 15.17 -6.35 13.22
CA GLU A 157 15.46 -6.48 14.64
C GLU A 157 14.21 -6.21 15.49
N GLN A 158 13.47 -5.15 15.15
CA GLN A 158 12.20 -4.81 15.83
C GLN A 158 11.14 -5.91 15.73
N LYS A 159 11.18 -6.74 14.68
CA LYS A 159 10.21 -7.82 14.47
C LYS A 159 10.71 -9.15 15.05
N ALA A 160 11.99 -9.46 14.84
CA ALA A 160 12.59 -10.73 15.23
C ALA A 160 12.88 -10.84 16.73
N PHE A 161 13.18 -9.73 17.41
CA PHE A 161 13.55 -9.76 18.83
C PHE A 161 12.55 -8.99 19.68
N ALA A 162 12.22 -9.55 20.84
CA ALA A 162 11.41 -8.82 21.82
C ALA A 162 12.17 -7.58 22.34
N ILE A 163 11.44 -6.50 22.57
CA ILE A 163 12.01 -5.23 23.03
C ILE A 163 12.78 -5.45 24.33
N GLY A 164 14.07 -5.12 24.32
CA GLY A 164 14.95 -5.25 25.49
C GLY A 164 15.47 -6.67 25.76
N ALA A 165 15.15 -7.66 24.91
CA ALA A 165 15.68 -9.01 25.05
C ALA A 165 17.17 -9.08 24.67
N PRO A 166 17.94 -10.03 25.26
CA PRO A 166 19.29 -10.32 24.81
C PRO A 166 19.29 -10.75 23.34
N LYS A 167 20.28 -10.30 22.58
CA LYS A 167 20.48 -10.63 21.17
C LYS A 167 21.71 -11.51 21.06
N PRO A 168 21.57 -12.84 20.96
CA PRO A 168 22.72 -13.74 20.87
C PRO A 168 23.53 -13.40 19.60
N PRO A 169 24.86 -13.21 19.68
CA PRO A 169 25.67 -12.76 18.54
C PRO A 169 25.52 -13.61 17.28
N LYS A 170 25.36 -14.93 17.44
CA LYS A 170 25.15 -15.85 16.31
C LYS A 170 23.80 -15.65 15.62
N LEU A 171 22.73 -15.37 16.37
CA LEU A 171 21.42 -15.10 15.77
C LEU A 171 21.43 -13.77 15.03
N VAL A 172 22.18 -12.79 15.54
CA VAL A 172 22.43 -11.52 14.84
C VAL A 172 23.12 -11.78 13.51
N GLU A 173 24.22 -12.54 13.49
CA GLU A 173 24.96 -12.87 12.26
C GLU A 173 24.10 -13.62 11.22
N ILE A 174 23.27 -14.58 11.64
CA ILE A 174 22.36 -15.28 10.73
C ILE A 174 21.25 -14.33 10.24
N GLY A 175 20.73 -13.49 11.14
CA GLY A 175 19.71 -12.49 10.82
C GLY A 175 20.17 -11.49 9.76
N GLU A 176 21.39 -10.97 9.87
CA GLU A 176 21.95 -10.03 8.90
C GLU A 176 21.97 -10.65 7.49
N LYS A 177 22.38 -11.92 7.37
CA LYS A 177 22.35 -12.66 6.09
C LYS A 177 20.94 -12.89 5.56
N ILE A 178 19.95 -13.10 6.44
CA ILE A 178 18.54 -13.20 6.05
C ILE A 178 18.03 -11.84 5.53
N VAL A 179 18.44 -10.74 6.17
CA VAL A 179 18.08 -9.38 5.74
C VAL A 179 18.69 -9.03 4.39
N GLU A 180 19.94 -9.44 4.14
CA GLU A 180 20.58 -9.32 2.83
C GLU A 180 19.75 -10.02 1.74
N ASN A 181 19.26 -11.23 2.01
CA ASN A 181 18.38 -11.96 1.07
C ASN A 181 17.05 -11.25 0.79
N CYS A 182 16.55 -10.41 1.71
CA CYS A 182 15.35 -9.60 1.51
C CYS A 182 15.56 -8.37 0.61
N GLN A 183 16.81 -8.05 0.27
CA GLN A 183 17.22 -6.99 -0.64
C GLN A 183 16.59 -5.61 -0.36
N GLY A 184 16.42 -5.26 0.92
CA GLY A 184 15.88 -3.96 1.34
C GLY A 184 14.39 -3.76 1.06
N LEU A 185 13.62 -4.84 0.83
CA LEU A 185 12.15 -4.79 0.71
C LEU A 185 11.51 -4.85 2.11
N PRO A 186 10.84 -3.77 2.59
CA PRO A 186 10.22 -3.74 3.91
C PRO A 186 9.30 -4.92 4.20
N LEU A 187 8.42 -5.30 3.26
CA LEU A 187 7.49 -6.42 3.46
C LEU A 187 8.22 -7.76 3.64
N ALA A 188 9.28 -8.00 2.87
CA ALA A 188 10.10 -9.21 2.99
C ALA A 188 10.76 -9.26 4.38
N ILE A 189 11.35 -8.13 4.78
CA ILE A 189 12.02 -7.98 6.07
C ILE A 189 11.05 -8.20 7.24
N GLU A 190 9.87 -7.59 7.20
CA GLU A 190 8.87 -7.75 8.26
C GLU A 190 8.38 -9.21 8.39
N VAL A 191 8.13 -9.85 7.25
CA VAL A 191 7.70 -11.26 7.21
C VAL A 191 8.80 -12.15 7.79
N MET A 192 10.05 -11.99 7.35
CA MET A 192 11.15 -12.78 7.86
C MET A 192 11.37 -12.54 9.34
N GLY A 193 11.43 -11.28 9.78
CA GLY A 193 11.57 -10.95 11.20
C GLY A 193 10.46 -11.59 12.05
N SER A 194 9.21 -11.56 11.58
CA SER A 194 8.09 -12.20 12.28
C SER A 194 8.23 -13.73 12.35
N ILE A 195 8.67 -14.39 11.27
CA ILE A 195 8.95 -15.84 11.26
C ILE A 195 10.07 -16.19 12.26
N MET A 196 11.07 -15.31 12.38
CA MET A 196 12.21 -15.54 13.27
C MET A 196 11.87 -15.29 14.74
N HIS A 197 10.89 -14.43 15.03
CA HIS A 197 10.40 -14.16 16.38
C HIS A 197 10.02 -15.44 17.14
N ASP A 198 9.36 -16.37 16.45
CA ASP A 198 8.88 -17.63 17.03
C ASP A 198 9.99 -18.70 17.12
N LYS A 199 11.23 -18.39 16.74
CA LYS A 199 12.36 -19.33 16.64
C LYS A 199 13.46 -18.93 17.62
N SER A 200 13.59 -19.67 18.72
CA SER A 200 14.65 -19.45 19.72
C SER A 200 15.96 -20.18 19.43
N GLU A 201 15.98 -21.14 18.50
CA GLU A 201 17.11 -22.03 18.24
C GLU A 201 17.91 -21.62 16.99
N GLU A 202 19.25 -21.58 17.11
CA GLU A 202 20.20 -21.29 16.03
C GLU A 202 19.95 -22.18 14.79
N GLY A 203 19.72 -23.48 14.98
CA GLY A 203 19.48 -24.42 13.88
C GLY A 203 18.23 -24.09 13.06
N LYS A 204 17.19 -23.54 13.70
CA LYS A 204 15.97 -23.10 12.99
C LYS A 204 16.27 -21.86 12.15
N TRP A 205 17.07 -20.94 12.68
CA TRP A 205 17.50 -19.76 11.93
C TRP A 205 18.33 -20.15 10.70
N GLN A 206 19.30 -21.04 10.88
CA GLN A 206 20.15 -21.54 9.81
C GLN A 206 19.33 -22.24 8.72
N SER A 207 18.34 -23.05 9.09
CA SER A 207 17.46 -23.76 8.13
C SER A 207 16.66 -22.81 7.23
N VAL A 208 16.29 -21.63 7.74
CA VAL A 208 15.60 -20.60 6.97
C VAL A 208 16.57 -19.93 6.01
N LEU A 209 17.78 -19.58 6.48
CA LEU A 209 18.82 -18.98 5.65
C LEU A 209 19.22 -19.88 4.48
N GLU A 210 19.36 -21.19 4.73
CA GLU A 210 19.81 -22.18 3.73
C GLU A 210 18.67 -22.69 2.83
N ASN A 211 17.46 -22.17 2.97
CA ASN A 211 16.32 -22.67 2.22
C ASN A 211 16.50 -22.44 0.71
N LYS A 212 16.31 -23.49 -0.09
CA LYS A 212 16.48 -23.44 -1.55
C LYS A 212 15.57 -22.42 -2.23
N ILE A 213 14.47 -22.02 -1.59
CA ILE A 213 13.54 -21.05 -2.16
C ILE A 213 14.15 -19.67 -2.42
N TRP A 214 15.19 -19.28 -1.68
CA TRP A 214 15.94 -18.05 -1.97
C TRP A 214 16.57 -18.06 -3.38
N ASN A 215 16.85 -19.25 -3.90
CA ASN A 215 17.48 -19.47 -5.20
C ASN A 215 16.49 -19.84 -6.31
N LEU A 216 15.18 -19.96 -6.01
CA LEU A 216 14.15 -20.21 -7.02
C LEU A 216 13.84 -18.90 -7.75
N GLN A 217 14.78 -18.47 -8.61
CA GLN A 217 14.58 -17.36 -9.56
C GLN A 217 13.95 -17.81 -10.88
N ASP A 218 13.56 -19.09 -11.01
CA ASP A 218 12.99 -19.63 -12.25
C ASP A 218 11.53 -19.19 -12.44
N ALA A 219 11.41 -18.10 -13.21
CA ALA A 219 10.48 -17.74 -14.29
C ALA A 219 8.98 -18.16 -14.32
N GLU A 220 8.48 -19.06 -13.47
CA GLU A 220 7.07 -19.52 -13.52
C GLU A 220 6.34 -19.46 -12.18
N VAL A 221 7.05 -19.28 -11.06
CA VAL A 221 6.42 -19.14 -9.74
C VAL A 221 6.40 -17.67 -9.32
N TYR A 222 5.27 -17.00 -9.52
CA TYR A 222 5.00 -15.61 -9.10
C TYR A 222 5.05 -15.37 -7.57
N ILE A 223 5.46 -16.36 -6.77
CA ILE A 223 5.38 -16.33 -5.31
C ILE A 223 6.72 -15.86 -4.75
N LYS A 224 6.70 -14.73 -4.06
CA LYS A 224 7.89 -14.20 -3.37
C LYS A 224 8.37 -15.20 -2.29
N PRO A 225 9.68 -15.54 -2.22
CA PRO A 225 10.23 -16.50 -1.27
C PRO A 225 9.79 -16.30 0.18
N GLU A 226 9.71 -15.05 0.63
CA GLU A 226 9.36 -14.69 2.00
C GLU A 226 7.88 -15.00 2.29
N LEU A 227 6.99 -14.77 1.32
CA LEU A 227 5.57 -15.09 1.46
C LEU A 227 5.33 -16.61 1.47
N TRP A 228 6.10 -17.36 0.67
CA TRP A 228 6.03 -18.82 0.71
C TRP A 228 6.55 -19.39 2.03
N LEU A 229 7.71 -18.91 2.50
CA LEU A 229 8.26 -19.32 3.79
C LEU A 229 7.26 -19.04 4.92
N SER A 230 6.63 -17.86 4.91
CA SER A 230 5.55 -17.52 5.84
C SER A 230 4.40 -18.51 5.77
N TYR A 231 3.91 -18.81 4.56
CA TYR A 231 2.80 -19.74 4.38
C TYR A 231 3.15 -21.16 4.86
N VAL A 232 4.37 -21.65 4.58
CA VAL A 232 4.80 -22.99 5.00
C VAL A 232 5.00 -23.09 6.51
N ASP A 233 5.41 -22.02 7.17
CA ASP A 233 5.57 -21.96 8.63
C ASP A 233 4.22 -21.98 9.39
N LEU A 234 3.11 -21.65 8.72
CA LEU A 234 1.79 -21.68 9.33
C LEU A 234 1.36 -23.11 9.78
N PRO A 235 0.72 -23.24 10.96
CA PRO A 235 0.00 -24.45 11.35
C PRO A 235 -1.02 -24.90 10.29
N THR A 236 -1.22 -26.21 10.15
CA THR A 236 -2.09 -26.80 9.11
C THR A 236 -3.52 -26.25 9.12
N HIS A 237 -4.07 -25.93 10.29
CA HIS A 237 -5.41 -25.34 10.38
C HIS A 237 -5.43 -23.89 9.84
N LEU A 238 -4.42 -23.08 10.13
CA LEU A 238 -4.30 -21.71 9.63
C LEU A 238 -4.01 -21.65 8.13
N LYS A 239 -3.29 -22.63 7.57
CA LYS A 239 -3.11 -22.73 6.10
C LYS A 239 -4.45 -22.82 5.37
N LYS A 240 -5.40 -23.60 5.92
CA LYS A 240 -6.76 -23.73 5.35
C LYS A 240 -7.54 -22.43 5.46
N CYS A 241 -7.47 -21.77 6.62
CA CYS A 241 -8.10 -20.46 6.82
C CYS A 241 -7.53 -19.40 5.86
N PHE A 242 -6.21 -19.33 5.70
CA PHE A 242 -5.57 -18.40 4.77
C PHE A 242 -5.96 -18.68 3.31
N ALA A 243 -6.00 -19.97 2.91
CA ALA A 243 -6.42 -20.35 1.56
C ALA A 243 -7.89 -19.98 1.27
N PHE A 244 -8.77 -19.95 2.29
CA PHE A 244 -10.15 -19.50 2.13
C PHE A 244 -10.24 -18.03 1.70
N CYS A 245 -9.33 -17.17 2.19
CA CYS A 245 -9.26 -15.77 1.79
C CYS A 245 -9.04 -15.59 0.28
N ALA A 246 -8.44 -16.57 -0.42
CA ALA A 246 -8.20 -16.51 -1.86
C ALA A 246 -9.48 -16.66 -2.71
N ILE A 247 -10.62 -17.03 -2.10
CA ILE A 247 -11.92 -17.12 -2.78
C ILE A 247 -12.50 -15.72 -3.03
N TYR A 248 -12.16 -14.75 -2.18
CA TYR A 248 -12.68 -13.40 -2.31
C TYR A 248 -12.01 -12.66 -3.47
N PRO A 249 -12.74 -11.76 -4.16
CA PRO A 249 -12.14 -10.87 -5.14
C PRO A 249 -11.01 -10.04 -4.54
N LYS A 250 -10.07 -9.62 -5.39
CA LYS A 250 -8.99 -8.72 -4.97
C LYS A 250 -9.55 -7.44 -4.34
N ASP A 251 -8.91 -6.99 -3.26
CA ASP A 251 -9.27 -5.77 -2.52
C ASP A 251 -10.69 -5.77 -1.92
N HIS A 252 -11.28 -6.96 -1.71
CA HIS A 252 -12.56 -7.11 -1.04
C HIS A 252 -12.44 -6.90 0.48
N ASP A 253 -13.36 -6.13 1.05
CA ASP A 253 -13.49 -5.96 2.50
C ASP A 253 -14.13 -7.21 3.12
N ILE A 254 -13.30 -8.17 3.53
CA ILE A 254 -13.76 -9.39 4.23
C ILE A 254 -14.13 -9.02 5.67
N LYS A 255 -15.38 -9.31 6.06
CA LYS A 255 -15.80 -9.09 7.45
C LYS A 255 -15.38 -10.26 8.31
N GLU A 256 -15.00 -9.99 9.56
CA GLU A 256 -14.58 -11.02 10.52
C GLU A 256 -15.61 -12.16 10.64
N VAL A 257 -16.90 -11.82 10.69
CA VAL A 257 -18.01 -12.79 10.76
C VAL A 257 -18.14 -13.71 9.54
N GLU A 258 -17.48 -13.39 8.43
CA GLU A 258 -17.46 -14.22 7.22
C GLU A 258 -16.30 -15.24 7.25
N LEU A 259 -15.36 -15.10 8.19
CA LEU A 259 -14.18 -15.94 8.35
C LEU A 259 -14.24 -16.88 9.58
N ILE A 260 -15.28 -16.75 10.41
CA ILE A 260 -15.51 -17.54 11.64
C ILE A 260 -16.47 -18.70 11.39
#